data_AF-A0A948VA17-F1
#
_entry.id   AF-A0A948VA17-F1
#
_cell.length_a   1.000
_cell.length_b   1.000
_cell.length_c   1.000
_cell.angle_alpha   90.00
_cell.angle_beta   90.00
_cell.angle_gamma   90.00
#
_symmetry.space_group_name_H-M   'P 1'
#
loop_
_entity.id
_entity.type
_entity.pdbx_description
1 polymer ?
#
loop_
_entity_poly.entity_id
_entity_poly.type
_entity_poly.pdbx_seq_one_letter_code
_entity_poly.pdbx_strand_id
1 'polypeptide(L)'
;MHRLLTLAICLGFLALPVLAGAFEVTWGSSWDNVPLQTVLDNEYGPGAIDAATDYEGYLAGDADPAYWLDASIDGLIIREIAGFSPRNTLGWYAETLSGPPVIDGIDDGVVFDGPMGQGATVTINFPGGLTQFGFYLNPNGTQDGGANAPEPELFFTNRFYNDLGAGGAGSPHAPFDGDPQCLVYNITHLNGGIPTFVLAWEDLDYGSAIAPSYAWDKTDNDFQDIVVEIQALSPVPSESETWGGVKALFRD
;
A
#
# COMPACT_ATOMS: atom_id res chain seq x y z
N MET A 1 34.89 47.57 10.46
CA MET A 1 33.85 46.82 9.72
C MET A 1 33.79 45.43 10.31
N HIS A 2 32.84 45.18 11.23
CA HIS A 2 32.61 43.86 11.83
C HIS A 2 31.28 43.35 11.29
N ARG A 3 31.30 42.25 10.53
CA ARG A 3 30.09 41.56 10.08
C ARG A 3 29.68 40.58 11.17
N LEU A 4 28.51 40.82 11.78
CA LEU A 4 27.84 39.85 12.62
C LEU A 4 27.41 38.65 11.74
N LEU A 5 27.79 37.45 12.18
CA LEU A 5 27.24 36.19 11.69
C LEU A 5 25.99 35.90 12.53
N THR A 6 24.81 36.02 11.95
CA THR A 6 23.56 35.60 12.59
C THR A 6 23.40 34.10 12.40
N LEU A 7 23.51 33.34 13.48
CA LEU A 7 23.22 31.91 13.52
C LEU A 7 21.69 31.73 13.45
N ALA A 8 21.17 31.31 12.30
CA ALA A 8 19.78 30.92 12.15
C ALA A 8 19.59 29.54 12.81
N ILE A 9 18.85 29.51 13.91
CA ILE A 9 18.36 28.27 14.53
C ILE A 9 17.24 27.76 13.62
N CYS A 10 17.51 26.74 12.82
CA CYS A 10 16.48 25.96 12.16
C CYS A 10 15.74 25.14 13.22
N LEU A 11 14.61 25.67 13.68
CA LEU A 11 13.64 24.92 14.47
C LEU A 11 12.96 23.93 13.50
N GLY A 12 13.55 22.75 13.34
CA GLY A 12 12.90 21.66 12.61
C GLY A 12 11.68 21.21 13.39
N PHE A 13 10.49 21.48 12.85
CA PHE A 13 9.29 20.78 13.27
C PHE A 13 9.47 19.31 12.89
N LEU A 14 9.81 18.47 13.87
CA LEU A 14 9.56 17.04 13.77
C LEU A 14 8.03 16.88 13.71
N ALA A 15 7.50 16.67 12.50
CA ALA A 15 6.15 16.15 12.36
C ALA A 15 6.15 14.76 13.01
N LEU A 16 5.59 14.67 14.22
CA LEU A 16 5.28 13.37 14.81
C LEU A 16 4.18 12.77 13.93
N PRO A 17 4.38 11.60 13.29
CA PRO A 17 3.28 10.94 12.63
C PRO A 17 2.18 10.74 13.68
N VAL A 18 0.95 11.16 13.34
CA VAL A 18 -0.22 10.79 14.13
C VAL A 18 -0.30 9.28 13.98
N LEU A 19 0.09 8.52 15.01
CA LEU A 19 -0.11 7.08 15.03
C LEU A 19 -1.62 6.86 14.97
N ALA A 20 -2.13 6.45 13.82
CA ALA A 20 -3.48 5.94 13.73
C ALA A 20 -3.59 4.69 14.61
N GLY A 21 -4.79 4.46 15.17
CA GLY A 21 -5.03 3.30 16.01
C GLY A 21 -4.94 2.02 15.18
N ALA A 22 -4.55 0.93 15.81
CA ALA A 22 -4.60 -0.38 15.18
C ALA A 22 -6.01 -0.68 14.64
N PHE A 23 -6.11 -1.35 13.50
CA PHE A 23 -7.37 -1.72 12.87
C PHE A 23 -7.42 -3.21 12.52
N GLU A 24 -8.61 -3.78 12.65
CA GLU A 24 -8.91 -5.15 12.23
C GLU A 24 -9.83 -5.10 11.00
N VAL A 25 -9.52 -5.90 9.98
CA VAL A 25 -10.40 -6.03 8.82
C VAL A 25 -11.42 -7.16 9.00
N THR A 26 -12.60 -6.98 8.43
CA THR A 26 -13.65 -8.01 8.44
C THR A 26 -13.54 -8.87 7.18
N TRP A 27 -13.11 -10.11 7.34
CA TRP A 27 -12.94 -11.07 6.24
C TRP A 27 -14.25 -11.74 5.83
N GLY A 28 -14.52 -11.82 4.53
CA GLY A 28 -15.53 -12.70 3.96
C GLY A 28 -14.92 -13.93 3.29
N SER A 29 -15.75 -14.63 2.51
CA SER A 29 -15.32 -15.82 1.76
C SER A 29 -15.11 -15.44 0.31
N SER A 30 -13.90 -15.65 -0.18
CA SER A 30 -13.52 -15.40 -1.58
C SER A 30 -14.50 -16.00 -2.57
N TRP A 31 -14.99 -15.19 -3.50
CA TRP A 31 -15.81 -15.60 -4.63
C TRP A 31 -15.02 -16.44 -5.64
N ASP A 32 -13.70 -16.32 -5.66
CA ASP A 32 -12.78 -17.13 -6.46
C ASP A 32 -12.44 -18.48 -5.82
N ASN A 33 -12.89 -18.72 -4.57
CA ASN A 33 -12.57 -19.90 -3.76
C ASN A 33 -11.07 -20.04 -3.47
N VAL A 34 -10.31 -18.95 -3.51
CA VAL A 34 -8.89 -18.90 -3.16
C VAL A 34 -8.71 -17.77 -2.17
N PRO A 35 -8.58 -18.02 -0.86
CA PRO A 35 -8.36 -16.95 0.10
C PRO A 35 -6.96 -16.36 -0.05
N LEU A 36 -6.77 -15.08 0.33
CA LEU A 36 -5.46 -14.41 0.31
C LEU A 36 -4.34 -15.22 0.97
N GLN A 37 -4.60 -15.89 2.10
CA GLN A 37 -3.60 -16.74 2.75
C GLN A 37 -3.03 -17.81 1.80
N THR A 38 -3.84 -18.37 0.90
CA THR A 38 -3.36 -19.35 -0.09
C THR A 38 -2.47 -18.71 -1.14
N VAL A 39 -2.76 -17.48 -1.56
CA VAL A 39 -1.89 -16.72 -2.47
C VAL A 39 -0.52 -16.48 -1.82
N LEU A 40 -0.51 -15.97 -0.59
CA LEU A 40 0.71 -15.68 0.17
C LEU A 40 1.53 -16.95 0.45
N ASP A 41 0.88 -18.03 0.89
CA ASP A 41 1.54 -19.31 1.17
C ASP A 41 2.15 -19.94 -0.08
N ASN A 42 1.51 -19.80 -1.24
CA ASN A 42 2.03 -20.31 -2.51
C ASN A 42 3.26 -19.53 -2.98
N GLU A 43 3.29 -18.22 -2.76
CA GLU A 43 4.37 -17.34 -3.21
C GLU A 43 5.58 -17.38 -2.26
N TYR A 44 5.36 -17.23 -0.95
CA TYR A 44 6.42 -17.05 0.04
C TYR A 44 6.67 -18.28 0.92
N GLY A 45 5.78 -19.27 0.84
CA GLY A 45 5.81 -20.48 1.64
C GLY A 45 4.82 -20.43 2.82
N PRO A 46 4.30 -21.60 3.26
CA PRO A 46 3.27 -21.65 4.31
C PRO A 46 3.68 -20.94 5.61
N GLY A 47 2.86 -19.97 6.02
CA GLY A 47 3.05 -19.23 7.27
C GLY A 47 4.23 -18.26 7.27
N ALA A 48 4.78 -17.93 6.10
CA ALA A 48 5.77 -16.86 5.97
C ALA A 48 5.14 -15.47 6.21
N ILE A 49 3.85 -15.33 5.91
CA ILE A 49 3.03 -14.14 6.15
C ILE A 49 1.66 -14.62 6.62
N ASP A 50 1.16 -14.10 7.73
CA ASP A 50 -0.22 -14.30 8.19
C ASP A 50 -1.11 -13.19 7.60
N ALA A 51 -1.99 -13.56 6.67
CA ALA A 51 -2.86 -12.62 5.97
C ALA A 51 -3.71 -11.78 6.95
N ALA A 52 -4.11 -12.35 8.08
CA ALA A 52 -5.04 -11.72 9.01
C ALA A 52 -4.36 -10.78 10.00
N THR A 53 -3.04 -10.84 10.17
CA THR A 53 -2.35 -10.15 11.28
C THR A 53 -1.02 -9.50 10.94
N ASP A 54 -0.38 -9.84 9.82
CA ASP A 54 0.94 -9.29 9.46
C ASP A 54 0.87 -8.02 8.59
N TYR A 55 -0.32 -7.46 8.34
CA TYR A 55 -0.46 -6.22 7.58
C TYR A 55 -0.16 -4.98 8.45
N GLU A 56 0.41 -3.95 7.83
CA GLU A 56 0.67 -2.65 8.43
C GLU A 56 -0.66 -2.01 8.87
N GLY A 57 -0.78 -1.76 10.17
CA GLY A 57 -1.96 -1.20 10.81
C GLY A 57 -2.67 -2.19 11.72
N TYR A 58 -2.31 -3.49 11.69
CA TYR A 58 -2.88 -4.48 12.61
C TYR A 58 -2.43 -4.24 14.06
N LEU A 59 -1.19 -3.80 14.28
CA LEU A 59 -0.65 -3.50 15.61
C LEU A 59 -0.64 -2.00 15.88
N ALA A 60 -0.82 -1.65 17.15
CA ALA A 60 -0.67 -0.27 17.60
C ALA A 60 0.80 0.16 17.43
N GLY A 61 1.04 1.14 16.57
CA GLY A 61 2.39 1.64 16.27
C GLY A 61 2.86 1.36 14.84
N ASP A 62 2.13 0.55 14.07
CA ASP A 62 2.39 0.33 12.65
C ASP A 62 2.20 1.62 11.84
N ALA A 63 2.73 1.62 10.61
CA ALA A 63 2.60 2.77 9.73
C ALA A 63 1.18 2.85 9.14
N ASP A 64 0.43 3.90 9.50
CA ASP A 64 -0.90 4.17 8.96
C ASP A 64 -1.12 5.70 8.87
N PRO A 65 -1.31 6.28 7.66
CA PRO A 65 -1.56 5.60 6.39
C PRO A 65 -0.33 4.94 5.77
N ALA A 66 -0.56 3.88 5.00
CA ALA A 66 0.48 3.22 4.23
C ALA A 66 0.85 4.05 2.98
N TYR A 67 1.86 4.91 3.16
CA TYR A 67 2.59 5.57 2.09
C TYR A 67 4.09 5.38 2.31
N TRP A 68 4.87 5.43 1.22
CA TRP A 68 6.32 5.29 1.30
C TRP A 68 6.98 6.65 1.35
N LEU A 69 7.95 6.80 2.24
CA LEU A 69 8.84 7.95 2.31
C LEU A 69 10.29 7.45 2.16
N ASP A 70 10.96 7.85 1.08
CA ASP A 70 12.37 7.54 0.88
C ASP A 70 13.11 8.74 0.27
N ALA A 71 14.38 8.94 0.62
CA ALA A 71 15.17 10.06 0.10
C ALA A 71 15.80 9.79 -1.29
N SER A 72 15.62 8.58 -1.85
CA SER A 72 16.46 8.04 -2.93
C SER A 72 15.96 6.73 -3.59
N ILE A 73 14.66 6.44 -3.65
CA ILE A 73 14.18 5.33 -4.49
C ILE A 73 14.20 5.78 -5.96
N ASP A 74 15.08 5.17 -6.76
CA ASP A 74 15.17 5.43 -8.21
C ASP A 74 13.96 4.84 -8.97
N GLY A 75 13.31 3.83 -8.40
CA GLY A 75 12.14 3.20 -8.96
C GLY A 75 11.70 1.95 -8.20
N LEU A 76 10.68 1.26 -8.70
CA LEU A 76 10.19 0.00 -8.15
C LEU A 76 10.07 -1.06 -9.24
N ILE A 77 10.31 -2.30 -8.86
CA ILE A 77 9.81 -3.48 -9.60
C ILE A 77 8.48 -3.84 -8.96
N ILE A 78 7.45 -3.98 -9.79
CA ILE A 78 6.11 -4.36 -9.36
C ILE A 78 5.73 -5.63 -10.09
N ARG A 79 5.31 -6.65 -9.35
CA ARG A 79 4.96 -7.96 -9.89
C ARG A 79 3.62 -8.41 -9.36
N GLU A 80 2.71 -8.77 -10.25
CA GLU A 80 1.44 -9.39 -9.90
C GLU A 80 1.68 -10.85 -9.43
N ILE A 81 1.07 -11.26 -8.31
CA ILE A 81 1.29 -12.58 -7.70
C ILE A 81 0.06 -13.46 -7.55
N ALA A 82 -1.17 -12.96 -7.69
CA ALA A 82 -2.39 -13.74 -7.50
C ALA A 82 -3.00 -14.23 -8.83
N GLY A 83 -3.07 -13.34 -9.83
CA GLY A 83 -3.56 -13.60 -11.17
C GLY A 83 -5.07 -13.43 -11.35
N PHE A 84 -5.73 -12.72 -10.42
CA PHE A 84 -7.19 -12.57 -10.40
C PHE A 84 -7.70 -11.22 -10.93
N SER A 85 -6.85 -10.34 -11.47
CA SER A 85 -7.30 -9.05 -11.98
C SER A 85 -7.78 -9.16 -13.43
N PRO A 86 -9.09 -9.22 -13.76
CA PRO A 86 -9.51 -9.29 -15.16
C PRO A 86 -9.55 -7.91 -15.84
N ARG A 87 -9.60 -6.80 -15.07
CA ARG A 87 -9.97 -5.48 -15.61
C ARG A 87 -9.35 -4.26 -14.92
N ASN A 88 -8.67 -4.43 -13.79
CA ASN A 88 -8.38 -3.30 -12.91
C ASN A 88 -7.19 -2.50 -13.44
N THR A 89 -7.15 -1.20 -13.14
CA THR A 89 -5.98 -0.36 -13.39
C THR A 89 -5.26 -0.11 -12.07
N LEU A 90 -4.03 -0.59 -11.94
CA LEU A 90 -3.16 -0.25 -10.82
C LEU A 90 -2.25 0.90 -11.24
N GLY A 91 -2.09 1.90 -10.38
CA GLY A 91 -1.17 3.01 -10.61
C GLY A 91 -0.48 3.48 -9.34
N TRP A 92 0.46 4.40 -9.51
CA TRP A 92 1.15 5.10 -8.43
C TRP A 92 0.82 6.59 -8.48
N TYR A 93 0.94 7.28 -7.34
CA TYR A 93 0.76 8.73 -7.24
C TYR A 93 1.78 9.33 -6.27
N ALA A 94 2.14 10.60 -6.47
CA ALA A 94 2.94 11.38 -5.54
C ALA A 94 2.11 11.79 -4.32
N GLU A 95 2.58 11.43 -3.14
CA GLU A 95 1.86 11.71 -1.91
C GLU A 95 2.23 13.11 -1.38
N THR A 96 1.21 13.91 -1.07
CA THR A 96 1.36 15.30 -0.60
C THR A 96 0.74 15.55 0.76
N LEU A 97 -0.03 14.60 1.30
CA LEU A 97 -0.77 14.71 2.56
C LEU A 97 -1.71 15.91 2.64
N SER A 98 -2.07 16.50 1.49
CA SER A 98 -2.89 17.71 1.40
C SER A 98 -4.33 17.45 0.97
N GLY A 99 -4.64 16.20 0.60
CA GLY A 99 -5.95 15.73 0.15
C GLY A 99 -5.79 14.57 -0.85
N PRO A 100 -6.92 13.99 -1.32
CA PRO A 100 -6.88 12.93 -2.32
C PRO A 100 -6.11 13.37 -3.59
N PRO A 101 -5.25 12.51 -4.16
CA PRO A 101 -4.48 12.83 -5.36
C PRO A 101 -5.41 12.96 -6.57
N VAL A 102 -4.99 13.78 -7.54
CA VAL A 102 -5.63 13.85 -8.86
C VAL A 102 -4.83 12.96 -9.80
N ILE A 103 -5.50 12.02 -10.47
CA ILE A 103 -4.87 11.09 -11.41
C ILE A 103 -5.06 11.65 -12.83
N ASP A 104 -4.07 12.41 -13.32
CA ASP A 104 -4.13 13.12 -14.61
C ASP A 104 -2.87 12.97 -15.48
N GLY A 105 -1.93 12.12 -15.05
CA GLY A 105 -0.63 11.89 -15.69
C GLY A 105 0.46 12.87 -15.24
N ILE A 106 0.20 13.72 -14.25
CA ILE A 106 1.17 14.62 -13.63
C ILE A 106 1.40 14.17 -12.19
N ASP A 107 2.63 13.77 -11.89
CA ASP A 107 3.00 13.22 -10.58
C ASP A 107 2.23 11.93 -10.20
N ASP A 108 1.72 11.22 -11.21
CA ASP A 108 1.13 9.89 -11.13
C ASP A 108 1.50 9.05 -12.36
N GLY A 109 1.17 7.76 -12.33
CA GLY A 109 1.29 6.92 -13.52
C GLY A 109 0.66 5.55 -13.37
N VAL A 110 0.40 4.93 -14.51
CA VAL A 110 -0.18 3.57 -14.59
C VAL A 110 0.91 2.53 -14.50
N VAL A 111 0.68 1.52 -13.66
CA VAL A 111 1.51 0.31 -13.53
C VAL A 111 0.92 -0.81 -14.38
N PHE A 112 -0.37 -1.11 -14.22
CA PHE A 112 -1.09 -2.13 -14.97
C PHE A 112 -2.42 -1.53 -15.50
N ASP A 113 -2.79 -1.82 -16.75
CA ASP A 113 -3.97 -1.24 -17.43
C ASP A 113 -4.96 -2.28 -17.99
N GLY A 114 -5.13 -3.41 -17.29
CA GLY A 114 -6.01 -4.48 -17.72
C GLY A 114 -5.62 -5.84 -17.13
N PRO A 115 -6.07 -6.95 -17.75
CA PRO A 115 -5.87 -8.26 -17.17
C PRO A 115 -4.38 -8.63 -17.10
N MET A 116 -3.83 -8.65 -15.90
CA MET A 116 -2.47 -9.11 -15.64
C MET A 116 -2.52 -10.52 -15.08
N GLY A 117 -1.81 -11.42 -15.74
CA GLY A 117 -1.62 -12.77 -15.23
C GLY A 117 -0.55 -12.79 -14.14
N GLN A 118 -0.62 -13.83 -13.30
CA GLN A 118 0.41 -14.12 -12.30
C GLN A 118 1.82 -14.07 -12.90
N GLY A 119 2.70 -13.30 -12.26
CA GLY A 119 4.08 -13.08 -12.66
C GLY A 119 4.30 -11.92 -13.64
N ALA A 120 3.24 -11.24 -14.11
CA ALA A 120 3.38 -10.01 -14.87
C ALA A 120 4.18 -8.98 -14.08
N THR A 121 5.21 -8.39 -14.69
CA THR A 121 6.14 -7.49 -14.02
C THR A 121 6.28 -6.18 -14.78
N VAL A 122 6.25 -5.07 -14.05
CA VAL A 122 6.50 -3.72 -14.55
C VAL A 122 7.59 -3.06 -13.71
N THR A 123 8.43 -2.27 -14.37
CA THR A 123 9.45 -1.46 -13.70
C THR A 123 9.06 0.00 -13.85
N ILE A 124 8.82 0.67 -12.73
CA ILE A 124 8.59 2.11 -12.71
C ILE A 124 9.91 2.81 -12.34
N ASN A 125 10.20 3.91 -13.03
CA ASN A 125 11.24 4.84 -12.61
C ASN A 125 10.54 6.11 -12.19
N PHE A 126 10.72 6.53 -10.95
CA PHE A 126 10.02 7.71 -10.48
C PHE A 126 10.60 8.97 -11.11
N PRO A 127 9.76 9.97 -11.44
CA PRO A 127 10.26 11.24 -11.92
C PRO A 127 11.07 11.95 -10.82
N GLY A 128 12.33 12.25 -11.13
CA GLY A 128 13.11 13.33 -10.53
C GLY A 128 13.19 13.41 -9.00
N GLY A 129 13.45 12.30 -8.30
CA GLY A 129 13.66 12.33 -6.85
C GLY A 129 12.36 12.38 -6.05
N LEU A 130 11.30 11.73 -6.56
CA LEU A 130 10.09 11.49 -5.80
C LEU A 130 10.43 10.80 -4.47
N THR A 131 10.20 11.51 -3.38
CA THR A 131 10.50 11.00 -2.05
C THR A 131 9.29 10.42 -1.35
N GLN A 132 8.08 10.69 -1.85
CA GLN A 132 6.84 10.29 -1.19
C GLN A 132 5.81 9.86 -2.21
N PHE A 133 5.29 8.64 -2.07
CA PHE A 133 4.33 8.08 -3.03
C PHE A 133 3.40 7.07 -2.37
N GLY A 134 2.29 6.78 -3.06
CA GLY A 134 1.37 5.70 -2.75
C GLY A 134 0.90 5.00 -4.02
N PHE A 135 0.00 4.04 -3.86
CA PHE A 135 -0.64 3.34 -4.99
C PHE A 135 -2.14 3.58 -4.98
N TYR A 136 -2.73 3.51 -6.17
CA TYR A 136 -4.17 3.49 -6.35
C TYR A 136 -4.60 2.31 -7.20
N LEU A 137 -5.82 1.83 -6.95
CA LEU A 137 -6.55 0.87 -7.76
C LEU A 137 -7.80 1.55 -8.32
N ASN A 138 -8.00 1.46 -9.62
CA ASN A 138 -9.31 1.66 -10.23
C ASN A 138 -9.87 0.26 -10.58
N PRO A 139 -10.91 -0.22 -9.87
CA PRO A 139 -11.45 -1.55 -10.11
C PRO A 139 -12.21 -1.67 -11.43
N ASN A 140 -12.73 -0.56 -11.96
CA ASN A 140 -13.43 -0.53 -13.24
C ASN A 140 -12.47 -0.43 -14.45
N GLY A 141 -11.20 -0.12 -14.18
CA GLY A 141 -10.16 0.06 -15.18
C GLY A 141 -10.52 1.15 -16.20
N THR A 142 -10.78 0.75 -17.44
CA THR A 142 -11.19 1.66 -18.53
C THR A 142 -12.70 1.67 -18.79
N GLN A 143 -13.48 0.92 -18.01
CA GLN A 143 -14.93 0.83 -18.15
C GLN A 143 -15.62 1.85 -17.23
N ASP A 144 -16.76 2.36 -17.66
CA ASP A 144 -17.69 3.09 -16.79
C ASP A 144 -18.50 2.04 -16.00
N GLY A 145 -18.63 2.16 -14.67
CA GLY A 145 -19.43 1.18 -13.93
C GLY A 145 -19.36 1.13 -12.41
N GLY A 146 -18.68 2.08 -11.75
CA GLY A 146 -18.53 2.09 -10.30
C GLY A 146 -19.87 2.01 -9.58
N ALA A 147 -19.96 1.05 -8.66
CA ALA A 147 -21.19 0.77 -7.93
C ALA A 147 -21.38 1.73 -6.76
N ASN A 148 -20.27 2.10 -6.11
CA ASN A 148 -20.28 2.69 -4.78
C ASN A 148 -19.48 4.01 -4.72
N ALA A 149 -18.47 4.24 -5.57
CA ALA A 149 -17.77 5.54 -5.62
C ALA A 149 -18.12 6.42 -6.85
N PRO A 150 -17.98 7.77 -6.75
CA PRO A 150 -18.05 8.66 -7.92
C PRO A 150 -16.96 8.33 -8.94
N GLU A 151 -17.31 8.25 -10.22
CA GLU A 151 -16.34 7.98 -11.29
C GLU A 151 -15.26 9.08 -11.40
N PRO A 152 -13.96 8.72 -11.54
CA PRO A 152 -13.43 7.35 -11.46
C PRO A 152 -13.44 6.81 -10.01
N GLU A 153 -13.93 5.58 -9.82
CA GLU A 153 -13.78 4.86 -8.55
C GLU A 153 -12.29 4.55 -8.34
N LEU A 154 -11.73 5.11 -7.26
CA LEU A 154 -10.32 4.99 -6.92
C LEU A 154 -10.18 4.59 -5.46
N PHE A 155 -9.44 3.52 -5.23
CA PHE A 155 -9.00 3.08 -3.91
C PHE A 155 -7.51 3.36 -3.75
N PHE A 156 -7.10 3.83 -2.59
CA PHE A 156 -5.74 4.26 -2.30
C PHE A 156 -5.14 3.46 -1.14
N THR A 157 -3.82 3.27 -1.16
CA THR A 157 -3.09 2.70 -0.01
C THR A 157 -3.12 3.65 1.20
N ASN A 158 -3.20 4.95 0.95
CA ASN A 158 -3.53 5.93 1.99
C ASN A 158 -5.03 5.91 2.22
N ARG A 159 -5.47 5.06 3.15
CA ARG A 159 -6.88 4.82 3.42
C ARG A 159 -7.67 6.08 3.79
N PHE A 160 -7.04 7.14 4.31
CA PHE A 160 -7.75 8.40 4.59
C PHE A 160 -8.27 9.12 3.34
N TYR A 161 -7.88 8.69 2.14
CA TYR A 161 -8.44 9.16 0.87
C TYR A 161 -9.60 8.30 0.37
N ASN A 162 -9.77 7.11 0.94
CA ASN A 162 -10.91 6.25 0.66
C ASN A 162 -12.14 6.79 1.40
N ASP A 163 -13.31 6.40 0.93
CA ASP A 163 -14.58 6.75 1.55
C ASP A 163 -14.79 6.01 2.89
N LEU A 164 -15.95 6.27 3.51
CA LEU A 164 -16.33 5.74 4.81
C LEU A 164 -17.57 4.89 4.64
N GLY A 165 -17.44 3.56 4.63
CA GLY A 165 -18.57 2.67 4.41
C GLY A 165 -19.15 2.77 3.01
N ALA A 166 -20.12 1.91 2.71
CA ALA A 166 -20.79 1.81 1.41
C ALA A 166 -21.04 3.18 0.72
N GLY A 167 -20.20 3.54 -0.24
CA GLY A 167 -20.26 4.81 -1.00
C GLY A 167 -20.23 6.09 -0.14
N GLY A 168 -19.48 6.07 0.96
CA GLY A 168 -19.34 7.18 1.90
C GLY A 168 -20.51 7.37 2.87
N ALA A 169 -21.38 6.37 3.03
CA ALA A 169 -22.56 6.45 3.91
C ALA A 169 -22.26 6.31 5.42
N GLY A 170 -20.99 6.23 5.80
CA GLY A 170 -20.47 5.97 7.14
C GLY A 170 -20.05 4.51 7.33
N SER A 171 -18.92 4.27 8.00
CA SER A 171 -18.33 2.93 8.08
C SER A 171 -19.17 1.96 8.92
N PRO A 172 -19.65 0.84 8.34
CA PRO A 172 -20.32 -0.21 9.10
C PRO A 172 -19.33 -1.09 9.89
N HIS A 173 -18.03 -0.95 9.60
CA HIS A 173 -16.95 -1.69 10.23
C HIS A 173 -16.02 -0.71 10.97
N ALA A 174 -15.28 -1.19 11.97
CA ALA A 174 -14.13 -0.41 12.43
C ALA A 174 -13.01 -0.56 11.37
N PRO A 175 -12.16 0.46 11.17
CA PRO A 175 -12.14 1.75 11.86
C PRO A 175 -13.08 2.80 11.20
N PHE A 176 -13.46 3.86 11.93
CA PHE A 176 -14.45 4.88 11.48
C PHE A 176 -13.84 6.06 10.70
N ASP A 177 -12.58 5.92 10.30
CA ASP A 177 -11.85 6.70 9.30
C ASP A 177 -11.83 5.91 7.98
N GLY A 178 -11.05 6.37 7.00
CA GLY A 178 -11.17 5.89 5.62
C GLY A 178 -10.94 4.38 5.46
N ASP A 179 -11.71 3.76 4.59
CA ASP A 179 -11.76 2.31 4.42
C ASP A 179 -10.40 1.76 3.97
N PRO A 180 -9.88 0.66 4.55
CA PRO A 180 -8.55 0.14 4.24
C PRO A 180 -8.30 -0.07 2.74
N GLN A 181 -9.24 -0.70 2.01
CA GLN A 181 -9.20 -1.11 0.58
C GLN A 181 -7.95 -1.90 0.10
N CYS A 182 -6.79 -1.68 0.70
CA CYS A 182 -5.52 -2.34 0.47
C CYS A 182 -4.89 -2.73 1.82
N LEU A 183 -4.48 -3.98 1.95
CA LEU A 183 -3.58 -4.43 3.01
C LEU A 183 -2.14 -4.37 2.51
N VAL A 184 -1.23 -3.88 3.36
CA VAL A 184 0.18 -3.73 3.03
C VAL A 184 1.00 -4.60 3.96
N TYR A 185 1.77 -5.55 3.42
CA TYR A 185 2.62 -6.44 4.21
C TYR A 185 4.09 -6.10 3.97
N ASN A 186 4.85 -5.83 5.03
CA ASN A 186 6.29 -5.58 4.92
C ASN A 186 7.09 -6.88 4.96
N ILE A 187 7.55 -7.31 3.79
CA ILE A 187 8.26 -8.59 3.60
C ILE A 187 9.75 -8.39 3.34
N THR A 188 10.29 -7.22 3.70
CA THR A 188 11.72 -6.88 3.59
C THR A 188 12.63 -7.97 4.18
N HIS A 189 12.18 -8.59 5.28
CA HIS A 189 12.91 -9.65 5.97
C HIS A 189 12.99 -10.96 5.17
N LEU A 190 12.02 -11.24 4.29
CA LEU A 190 12.00 -12.40 3.40
C LEU A 190 12.91 -12.19 2.18
N ASN A 191 13.19 -10.94 1.82
CA ASN A 191 13.98 -10.59 0.64
C ASN A 191 15.39 -10.04 0.98
N GLY A 192 16.03 -10.64 1.99
CA GLY A 192 17.43 -10.33 2.33
C GLY A 192 17.70 -8.90 2.76
N GLY A 193 16.68 -8.18 3.26
CA GLY A 193 16.78 -6.80 3.71
C GLY A 193 16.52 -5.75 2.61
N ILE A 194 16.21 -6.17 1.38
CA ILE A 194 15.77 -5.25 0.33
C ILE A 194 14.32 -4.84 0.61
N PRO A 195 14.00 -3.53 0.72
CA PRO A 195 12.64 -3.05 0.93
C PRO A 195 11.68 -3.65 -0.09
N THR A 196 10.80 -4.49 0.42
CA THR A 196 9.85 -5.29 -0.37
C THR A 196 8.55 -5.36 0.39
N PHE A 197 7.44 -5.12 -0.29
CA PHE A 197 6.10 -5.13 0.29
C PHE A 197 5.14 -5.90 -0.59
N VAL A 198 4.09 -6.44 0.00
CA VAL A 198 2.93 -6.98 -0.73
C VAL A 198 1.77 -6.03 -0.54
N LEU A 199 1.11 -5.65 -1.63
CA LEU A 199 -0.14 -4.90 -1.62
C LEU A 199 -1.25 -5.84 -2.04
N ALA A 200 -2.22 -6.08 -1.17
CA ALA A 200 -3.34 -6.98 -1.38
C ALA A 200 -4.63 -6.16 -1.34
N TRP A 201 -5.32 -6.06 -2.48
CA TRP A 201 -6.44 -5.14 -2.65
C TRP A 201 -7.76 -5.88 -2.74
N GLU A 202 -8.78 -5.22 -2.22
CA GLU A 202 -10.18 -5.47 -2.56
C GLU A 202 -10.54 -4.59 -3.79
N ASP A 203 -11.27 -5.15 -4.76
CA ASP A 203 -11.73 -4.43 -5.96
C ASP A 203 -13.19 -3.95 -5.90
N LEU A 204 -13.90 -4.23 -4.81
CA LEU A 204 -15.16 -3.60 -4.46
C LEU A 204 -15.00 -2.79 -3.16
N ASP A 205 -15.92 -1.87 -2.92
CA ASP A 205 -15.83 -1.04 -1.72
C ASP A 205 -15.89 -1.90 -0.43
N TYR A 206 -14.78 -1.97 0.31
CA TYR A 206 -14.67 -2.64 1.62
C TYR A 206 -15.79 -2.29 2.60
N GLY A 207 -16.25 -1.04 2.55
CA GLY A 207 -17.34 -0.51 3.36
C GLY A 207 -18.71 -1.09 3.04
N SER A 208 -18.83 -1.86 1.95
CA SER A 208 -20.07 -2.52 1.53
C SER A 208 -20.40 -3.76 2.36
N ALA A 209 -21.65 -4.23 2.28
CA ALA A 209 -22.04 -5.45 2.97
C ALA A 209 -21.38 -6.68 2.33
N ILE A 210 -20.78 -7.54 3.16
CA ILE A 210 -20.18 -8.79 2.70
C ILE A 210 -21.26 -9.76 2.20
N ALA A 211 -21.08 -10.32 1.00
CA ALA A 211 -22.00 -11.30 0.41
C ALA A 211 -21.29 -12.63 0.10
N PRO A 212 -21.99 -13.79 0.20
CA PRO A 212 -21.40 -15.10 -0.09
C PRO A 212 -21.25 -15.42 -1.58
N SER A 213 -21.67 -14.51 -2.46
CA SER A 213 -21.60 -14.66 -3.92
C SER A 213 -21.61 -13.29 -4.57
N TYR A 214 -20.96 -13.17 -5.72
CA TYR A 214 -20.83 -11.92 -6.47
C TYR A 214 -22.14 -11.13 -6.56
N ALA A 215 -22.07 -9.89 -6.08
CA ALA A 215 -23.09 -8.87 -6.26
C ALA A 215 -22.37 -7.53 -6.43
N TRP A 216 -22.72 -6.80 -7.49
CA TRP A 216 -22.03 -5.58 -7.91
C TRP A 216 -22.02 -4.47 -6.85
N ASP A 217 -22.95 -4.48 -5.89
CA ASP A 217 -23.08 -3.50 -4.80
C ASP A 217 -22.67 -4.07 -3.43
N LYS A 218 -21.87 -5.14 -3.42
CA LYS A 218 -21.40 -5.87 -2.24
C LYS A 218 -19.90 -6.12 -2.39
N THR A 219 -19.29 -6.67 -1.36
CA THR A 219 -17.88 -7.10 -1.35
C THR A 219 -17.80 -8.53 -0.81
N ASP A 220 -16.71 -9.25 -1.00
CA ASP A 220 -16.37 -10.43 -0.22
C ASP A 220 -15.19 -10.21 0.74
N ASN A 221 -14.58 -9.03 0.76
CA ASN A 221 -13.49 -8.62 1.66
C ASN A 221 -12.43 -9.71 1.76
N ASP A 222 -12.01 -10.22 0.61
CA ASP A 222 -11.04 -11.31 0.51
C ASP A 222 -9.64 -10.80 0.16
N PHE A 223 -9.53 -9.55 -0.29
CA PHE A 223 -8.30 -8.81 -0.58
C PHE A 223 -7.35 -9.53 -1.54
N GLN A 224 -7.86 -10.37 -2.44
CA GLN A 224 -7.03 -11.09 -3.42
C GLN A 224 -7.30 -10.73 -4.88
N ASP A 225 -8.23 -9.81 -5.15
CA ASP A 225 -8.61 -9.38 -6.50
C ASP A 225 -7.41 -8.86 -7.30
N ILE A 226 -6.51 -8.14 -6.62
CA ILE A 226 -5.18 -7.84 -7.14
C ILE A 226 -4.18 -7.87 -6.00
N VAL A 227 -3.16 -8.70 -6.16
CA VAL A 227 -2.05 -8.78 -5.21
C VAL A 227 -0.75 -8.55 -5.95
N VAL A 228 0.02 -7.56 -5.49
CA VAL A 228 1.31 -7.22 -6.09
C VAL A 228 2.43 -7.24 -5.06
N GLU A 229 3.57 -7.79 -5.44
CA GLU A 229 4.85 -7.53 -4.78
C GLU A 229 5.46 -6.26 -5.35
N ILE A 230 5.86 -5.33 -4.49
CA ILE A 230 6.65 -4.16 -4.84
C ILE A 230 8.03 -4.27 -4.22
N GLN A 231 9.07 -3.97 -4.99
CA GLN A 231 10.46 -4.05 -4.54
C GLN A 231 11.22 -2.80 -4.97
N ALA A 232 12.03 -2.24 -4.07
CA ALA A 232 12.86 -1.09 -4.38
C ALA A 232 13.94 -1.39 -5.42
N LEU A 233 14.02 -0.57 -6.48
CA LEU A 233 15.17 -0.47 -7.38
C LEU A 233 16.19 0.49 -6.76
N SER A 234 16.87 0.07 -5.70
CA SER A 234 18.01 0.85 -5.19
C SER A 234 19.01 -0.09 -4.52
N PRO A 235 20.33 0.16 -4.62
CA PRO A 235 21.27 -0.44 -3.70
C PRO A 235 20.96 0.11 -2.31
N VAL A 236 20.10 -0.58 -1.57
CA VAL A 236 19.89 -0.31 -0.16
C VAL A 236 21.26 -0.50 0.48
N PRO A 237 21.84 0.53 1.12
CA PRO A 237 23.10 0.37 1.79
C PRO A 237 22.92 -0.71 2.85
N SER A 238 23.42 -1.92 2.60
CA SER A 238 23.60 -2.89 3.66
C SER A 238 24.71 -2.31 4.52
N GLU A 239 24.39 -1.74 5.68
CA GLU A 239 25.43 -1.45 6.65
C GLU A 239 26.09 -2.79 6.98
N SER A 240 27.33 -2.96 6.53
CA SER A 240 28.13 -4.13 6.89
C SER A 240 28.52 -3.96 8.35
N GLU A 241 27.64 -4.35 9.27
CA GLU A 241 28.01 -4.46 10.66
C GLU A 241 28.99 -5.62 10.81
N THR A 242 30.27 -5.29 10.96
CA THR A 242 31.24 -6.29 11.40
C THR A 242 31.02 -6.56 12.89
N TRP A 243 31.26 -7.78 13.34
CA TRP A 243 31.30 -8.11 14.78
C TRP A 243 32.26 -7.21 15.59
N GLY A 244 33.18 -6.51 14.94
CA GLY A 244 34.02 -5.47 15.54
C GLY A 244 33.28 -4.19 15.89
N GLY A 245 32.31 -3.76 15.06
CA GLY A 245 31.46 -2.59 15.30
C GLY A 245 30.51 -2.80 16.48
N VAL A 246 29.85 -3.97 16.54
CA VAL A 246 28.99 -4.36 17.67
C VAL A 246 29.80 -4.38 18.98
N LYS A 247 31.01 -4.95 18.99
CA LYS A 247 31.87 -4.95 20.20
C LYS A 247 32.34 -3.56 20.62
N ALA A 248 32.40 -2.59 19.72
CA ALA A 248 32.78 -1.22 20.04
C ALA A 248 31.67 -0.47 20.78
N LEU A 249 30.39 -0.81 20.54
CA LEU A 249 29.24 -0.24 21.25
C LEU A 249 29.14 -0.70 22.72
N PHE A 250 29.80 -1.82 23.07
CA PHE A 250 29.84 -2.37 24.43
C PHE A 250 31.24 -2.28 25.07
N ARG A 251 32.07 -1.36 24.58
CA ARG A 251 33.32 -0.96 25.26
C ARG A 251 33.09 0.41 25.89
N ASP A 252 32.76 0.37 27.17
CA ASP A 252 32.64 1.44 28.19
C ASP A 252 32.88 2.90 27.77
#